data_AF-A0A250I7T4-F1
#
_entry.id   AF-A0A250I7T4-F1
#
_cell.length_a   1.000
_cell.length_b   1.000
_cell.length_c   1.000
_cell.angle_alpha   90.00
_cell.angle_beta   90.00
_cell.angle_gamma   90.00
#
_symmetry.space_group_name_H-M   'P 1'
#
loop_
_entity.id
_entity.type
_entity.pdbx_description
1 polymer ?
#
loop_
_entity_poly.entity_id
_entity_poly.type
_entity_poly.pdbx_seq_one_letter_code
_entity_poly.pdbx_strand_id
1 'polypeptide(L)'
;MRSPEIPHRLGWLNYWSDAAARAIGFPDPARDAELLSRARRTATGGWVVRLTDEPLDLDNPAHLHALKRAYESFPEIGGRSVL
;
A
#
# COMPACT_ATOMS: atom_id res chain seq x y z
N MET A 1 10.66 12.70 14.18
CA MET A 1 10.06 11.39 14.47
C MET A 1 9.23 10.97 13.26
N ARG A 2 9.30 9.73 12.78
CA ARG A 2 8.37 9.25 11.74
C ARG A 2 6.95 9.27 12.33
N SER A 3 5.98 9.74 11.55
CA SER A 3 4.57 9.65 11.94
C SER A 3 4.22 8.16 12.10
N PRO A 4 3.68 7.74 13.26
CA PRO A 4 3.37 6.34 13.54
C PRO A 4 2.30 5.78 12.58
N GLU A 5 1.57 6.65 11.90
CA GLU A 5 0.57 6.31 10.90
C GLU A 5 1.19 5.86 9.56
N ILE A 6 2.44 6.24 9.25
CA ILE A 6 3.07 5.87 7.98
C ILE A 6 3.64 4.45 8.06
N PRO A 7 3.19 3.50 7.20
CA PRO A 7 3.74 2.16 7.19
C PRO A 7 5.25 2.12 6.95
N HIS A 8 5.96 1.26 7.66
CA HIS A 8 7.41 1.12 7.51
C HIS A 8 7.84 0.44 6.21
N ARG A 9 6.99 -0.42 5.64
CA ARG A 9 7.27 -1.20 4.44
C ARG A 9 5.97 -1.69 3.82
N LEU A 10 6.03 -2.02 2.53
CA LEU A 10 5.01 -2.82 1.86
C LEU A 10 5.34 -4.32 1.98
N GLY A 11 4.31 -5.12 2.17
CA GLY A 11 4.33 -6.58 1.99
C GLY A 11 3.38 -7.00 0.86
N TRP A 12 3.23 -8.31 0.66
CA TRP A 12 2.19 -8.83 -0.24
C TRP A 12 0.79 -8.40 0.21
N LEU A 13 0.48 -8.67 1.48
CA LEU A 13 -0.75 -8.27 2.17
C LEU A 13 -0.41 -7.14 3.13
N ASN A 14 -1.13 -6.04 3.01
CA ASN A 14 -0.94 -4.85 3.83
C ASN A 14 -2.20 -4.58 4.63
N TYR A 15 -2.04 -4.35 5.92
CA TYR A 15 -3.08 -3.75 6.74
C TYR A 15 -2.75 -2.28 6.94
N TRP A 16 -3.68 -1.40 6.56
CA TRP A 16 -3.61 0.02 6.82
C TRP A 16 -4.79 0.40 7.70
N SER A 17 -4.53 0.96 8.89
CA SER A 17 -5.59 1.61 9.66
C SER A 17 -6.21 2.75 8.84
N ASP A 18 -7.38 3.23 9.24
CA ASP A 18 -8.00 4.38 8.59
C ASP A 18 -7.07 5.61 8.62
N ALA A 19 -6.33 5.81 9.73
CA ALA A 19 -5.32 6.86 9.84
C ALA A 19 -4.12 6.65 8.89
N ALA A 20 -3.62 5.41 8.77
CA ALA A 20 -2.53 5.09 7.85
C ALA A 20 -2.94 5.30 6.40
N ALA A 21 -4.14 4.87 6.01
CA ALA A 21 -4.68 5.04 4.67
C ALA A 21 -4.80 6.51 4.30
N ARG A 22 -5.33 7.34 5.22
CA ARG A 22 -5.38 8.81 5.04
C ARG A 22 -3.98 9.42 4.91
N ALA A 23 -3.03 8.99 5.75
CA ALA A 23 -1.66 9.53 5.75
C ALA A 23 -0.90 9.25 4.44
N ILE A 24 -1.16 8.11 3.79
CA ILE A 24 -0.55 7.76 2.49
C ILE A 24 -1.45 8.15 1.29
N GLY A 25 -2.59 8.81 1.53
CA GLY A 25 -3.50 9.25 0.48
C GLY A 25 -4.26 8.13 -0.24
N PHE A 26 -4.54 7.02 0.43
CA PHE A 26 -5.30 5.88 -0.09
C PHE A 26 -6.73 5.84 0.49
N PRO A 27 -7.77 5.55 -0.31
CA PRO A 27 -7.73 5.35 -1.76
C PRO A 27 -7.95 6.64 -2.55
N ASP A 28 -7.27 6.74 -3.69
CA ASP A 28 -7.59 7.63 -4.79
C ASP A 28 -8.16 6.78 -5.96
N PRO A 29 -9.46 6.84 -6.25
CA PRO A 29 -10.07 5.99 -7.28
C PRO A 29 -9.47 6.11 -8.68
N ALA A 30 -8.88 7.26 -9.01
CA ALA A 30 -8.26 7.47 -10.32
C ALA A 30 -6.87 6.83 -10.42
N ARG A 31 -6.16 6.67 -9.29
CA ARG A 31 -4.80 6.10 -9.24
C ARG A 31 -4.78 4.65 -8.76
N ASP A 32 -5.72 4.27 -7.90
CA ASP A 32 -5.68 3.04 -7.12
C ASP A 32 -6.67 1.98 -7.59
N ALA A 33 -7.30 2.14 -8.76
CA ALA A 33 -8.34 1.21 -9.24
C ALA A 33 -7.92 -0.27 -9.20
N GLU A 34 -6.67 -0.57 -9.58
CA GLU A 34 -6.14 -1.94 -9.53
C GLU A 34 -5.97 -2.43 -8.09
N LEU A 35 -5.40 -1.63 -7.19
CA LEU A 35 -5.27 -1.98 -5.77
C LEU A 35 -6.64 -2.12 -5.09
N LEU A 36 -7.59 -1.27 -5.44
CA LEU A 36 -8.97 -1.29 -4.95
C LEU A 36 -9.70 -2.58 -5.33
N SER A 37 -9.45 -3.12 -6.53
CA SER A 37 -10.01 -4.42 -6.95
C SER A 37 -9.57 -5.57 -6.04
N ARG A 38 -8.43 -5.41 -5.36
CA ARG A 38 -7.84 -6.39 -4.43
C ARG A 38 -7.86 -5.92 -2.97
N ALA A 39 -8.63 -4.88 -2.66
CA ALA A 39 -8.74 -4.30 -1.33
C ALA A 39 -10.08 -4.65 -0.67
N ARG A 40 -10.07 -4.77 0.66
CA ARG A 40 -11.28 -4.92 1.47
C ARG A 40 -11.24 -3.97 2.66
N ARG A 41 -12.35 -3.28 2.90
CA ARG A 41 -12.53 -2.46 4.10
C ARG A 41 -12.79 -3.34 5.33
N THR A 42 -12.17 -3.02 6.46
CA THR A 42 -12.40 -3.70 7.74
C THR A 42 -13.57 -3.08 8.50
N ALA A 43 -14.10 -3.80 9.50
CA ALA A 43 -15.17 -3.28 10.35
C ALA A 43 -14.76 -2.02 11.14
N THR A 44 -13.47 -1.84 11.40
CA THR A 44 -12.89 -0.67 12.08
C THR A 44 -12.49 0.44 11.11
N GLY A 45 -12.88 0.35 9.83
CA GLY A 45 -12.66 1.39 8.83
C GLY A 45 -11.30 1.35 8.11
N GLY A 46 -10.38 0.48 8.54
CA GLY A 46 -9.11 0.25 7.86
C GLY A 46 -9.24 -0.56 6.57
N TRP A 47 -8.11 -0.88 5.96
CA TRP A 47 -8.00 -1.58 4.69
C TRP A 47 -7.08 -2.79 4.81
N VAL A 48 -7.48 -3.87 4.17
CA VAL A 48 -6.61 -5.00 3.84
C VAL A 48 -6.40 -4.96 2.33
N VAL A 49 -5.16 -4.80 1.88
CA VAL A 49 -4.81 -4.60 0.47
C VAL A 49 -3.76 -5.63 0.03
N ARG A 50 -4.04 -6.34 -1.06
CA ARG A 50 -3.06 -7.21 -1.72
C ARG A 50 -2.42 -6.49 -2.90
N LEU A 51 -1.09 -6.52 -2.99
CA LEU A 51 -0.36 -5.95 -4.13
C LEU A 51 -0.60 -6.74 -5.42
N THR A 52 -0.69 -8.06 -5.31
CA THR A 52 -0.84 -9.03 -6.39
C THR A 52 -1.87 -10.09 -5.98
N ASP A 53 -2.47 -10.78 -6.95
CA ASP A 53 -3.44 -11.84 -6.66
C ASP A 53 -2.77 -13.07 -6.02
N GLU A 54 -1.55 -13.39 -6.46
CA GLU A 54 -0.69 -14.43 -5.91
C GLU A 54 0.27 -13.87 -4.84
N PRO A 55 0.76 -14.70 -3.90
CA PRO A 55 1.82 -14.31 -2.98
C PRO A 55 2.99 -13.62 -3.67
N LEU A 56 3.48 -12.53 -3.06
CA LEU A 56 4.60 -11.77 -3.61
C LEU A 56 5.83 -12.67 -3.71
N ASP A 57 6.36 -12.76 -4.92
CA ASP A 57 7.57 -13.48 -5.28
C ASP A 57 8.56 -12.45 -5.85
N LEU A 58 9.72 -12.31 -5.20
CA LEU A 58 10.71 -11.30 -5.60
C LEU A 58 11.56 -11.74 -6.80
N ASP A 59 11.53 -13.02 -7.16
CA ASP A 59 12.19 -13.55 -8.35
C ASP A 59 11.30 -13.41 -9.60
N ASN A 60 9.98 -13.19 -9.42
CA ASN A 60 9.06 -12.91 -10.49
C ASN A 60 9.12 -11.40 -10.90
N PRO A 61 9.55 -11.06 -12.12
CA PRO A 61 9.66 -9.67 -12.55
C PRO A 61 8.35 -8.89 -12.53
N ALA A 62 7.22 -9.55 -12.77
CA ALA A 62 5.90 -8.91 -12.73
C ALA A 62 5.52 -8.48 -11.30
N HIS A 63 5.83 -9.33 -10.32
CA HIS A 63 5.61 -9.05 -8.90
C HIS A 63 6.53 -7.93 -8.41
N LEU A 64 7.80 -7.92 -8.83
CA LEU A 64 8.72 -6.83 -8.52
C LEU A 64 8.26 -5.51 -9.15
N HIS A 65 7.72 -5.55 -10.37
CA HIS A 65 7.15 -4.37 -11.01
C HIS A 65 5.96 -3.82 -10.22
N ALA A 66 5.02 -4.67 -9.79
CA ALA A 66 3.89 -4.27 -8.96
C ALA A 66 4.34 -3.64 -7.63
N LEU A 67 5.34 -4.23 -6.97
CA LEU A 67 5.90 -3.68 -5.73
C LEU A 67 6.53 -2.28 -5.94
N LYS A 68 7.29 -2.10 -7.03
CA LYS A 68 7.89 -0.80 -7.38
C LYS A 68 6.82 0.25 -7.66
N ARG A 69 5.81 -0.09 -8.46
CA ARG A 69 4.66 0.79 -8.76
C ARG A 69 3.91 1.22 -7.50
N ALA A 70 3.74 0.31 -6.53
CA ALA A 70 3.12 0.64 -5.25
C ALA A 70 4.00 1.61 -4.44
N TYR A 71 5.32 1.41 -4.40
CA TYR A 71 6.24 2.36 -3.77
C TYR A 71 6.30 3.72 -4.48
N GLU A 72 6.11 3.79 -5.80
CA GLU A 72 5.97 5.05 -6.54
C GLU A 72 4.65 5.77 -6.20
N SER A 73 3.57 5.01 -6.02
CA SER A 73 2.23 5.55 -5.72
C SER A 73 2.11 6.08 -4.28
N PHE A 74 2.92 5.55 -3.35
CA PHE A 74 2.94 5.92 -1.93
C PHE A 74 4.36 6.30 -1.46
N PRO A 75 4.89 7.46 -1.89
CA PRO A 75 6.29 7.85 -1.65
C PRO A 75 6.66 8.00 -0.16
N GLU A 76 5.70 8.23 0.72
CA GLU A 76 5.88 8.40 2.16
C GLU A 76 6.22 7.08 2.86
N ILE A 77 5.74 5.94 2.33
CA ILE A 77 5.95 4.62 2.94
C ILE A 77 7.44 4.33 3.09
N GLY A 78 7.82 3.86 4.29
CA GLY A 78 9.21 3.61 4.64
C GLY A 78 10.00 4.89 4.91
N GLY A 79 9.34 6.04 5.05
CA GLY A 79 9.97 7.35 5.26
C GLY A 79 10.88 7.76 4.11
N ARG A 80 10.50 7.41 2.88
CA ARG A 80 11.29 7.67 1.66
C ARG A 80 11.06 9.07 1.09
N SER A 81 9.94 9.69 1.42
CA SER A 81 9.72 11.11 1.21
C SER A 81 10.16 11.89 2.45
N VAL A 82 11.04 12.86 2.27
CA VAL A 82 11.34 13.88 3.27
C VAL A 82 10.50 15.09 2.85
N LEU A 83 9.41 15.36 3.57
CA LEU A 83 8.72 16.64 3.48
C LEU A 83 9.64 17.76 3.97
#